data_AF-A0A5B2Z273-F1
#
_entry.id   AF-A0A5B2Z273-F1
#
_cell.length_a   1.000
_cell.length_b   1.000
_cell.length_c   1.000
_cell.angle_alpha   90.00
_cell.angle_beta   90.00
_cell.angle_gamma   90.00
#
_symmetry.space_group_name_H-M   'P 1'
#
loop_
_entity.id
_entity.type
_entity.pdbx_description
1 polymer ?
#
loop_
_entity_poly.entity_id
_entity_poly.type
_entity_poly.pdbx_seq_one_letter_code
_entity_poly.pdbx_strand_id
1 'polypeptide(L)'
;MSSGGSFGQSPNHFMVLDAISRGVKKINDISRITKLSKDEVELIVNDLKTQRLVEIKEKKGFFGNKKTEVFLTDIGLKVLESKKQELSNKSKYLQQLYETGNKRQLQTFMDDNRMWMPMMLFSGLINMVMFTSMMSFMGMAMNPAESTQVESQAADSPGAEDAGAGTDSGDYDSGSYSDADFGGMDLGGFDSF
;
A
#
# COMPACT_ATOMS: atom_id res chain seq x y z
N MET A 1 -24.84 -13.75 28.35
CA MET A 1 -23.48 -13.21 28.51
C MET A 1 -23.32 -12.12 27.47
N SER A 2 -23.24 -10.87 27.91
CA SER A 2 -23.25 -9.72 27.00
C SER A 2 -22.01 -9.73 26.11
N SER A 3 -22.22 -9.89 24.82
CA SER A 3 -21.25 -9.58 23.77
C SER A 3 -20.99 -8.07 23.78
N GLY A 4 -20.17 -7.62 24.72
CA GLY A 4 -19.68 -6.24 24.76
C GLY A 4 -18.90 -5.99 23.47
N GLY A 5 -19.46 -5.20 22.58
CA GLY A 5 -18.87 -4.87 21.29
C GLY A 5 -17.50 -4.24 21.44
N SER A 6 -16.46 -5.05 21.26
CA SER A 6 -15.15 -4.57 20.83
C SER A 6 -15.30 -4.14 19.37
N PHE A 7 -15.81 -2.94 19.13
CA PHE A 7 -15.64 -2.31 17.82
C PHE A 7 -14.13 -2.18 17.60
N GLY A 8 -13.65 -2.97 16.65
CA GLY A 8 -12.26 -3.36 16.51
C GLY A 8 -11.38 -2.19 16.09
N GLN A 9 -10.30 -2.01 16.84
CA GLN A 9 -9.24 -1.08 16.50
C GLN A 9 -8.46 -1.66 15.32
N SER A 10 -8.87 -1.32 14.10
CA SER A 10 -8.20 -1.78 12.87
C SER A 10 -6.85 -1.06 12.67
N PRO A 11 -5.95 -1.61 11.83
CA PRO A 11 -4.70 -0.94 11.47
C PRO A 11 -4.90 0.52 11.02
N ASN A 12 -5.96 0.79 10.25
CA ASN A 12 -6.28 2.15 9.77
C ASN A 12 -6.66 3.10 10.91
N HIS A 13 -7.37 2.62 11.96
CA HIS A 13 -7.68 3.42 13.15
C HIS A 13 -6.39 3.85 13.87
N PHE A 14 -5.45 2.91 14.00
CA PHE A 14 -4.16 3.20 14.63
C PHE A 14 -3.26 4.09 13.76
N MET A 15 -3.32 3.98 12.44
CA MET A 15 -2.62 4.90 11.53
C MET A 15 -3.17 6.33 11.68
N VAL A 16 -4.49 6.49 11.77
CA VAL A 16 -5.12 7.79 12.03
C VAL A 16 -4.73 8.33 13.41
N LEU A 17 -4.79 7.51 14.46
CA LEU A 17 -4.33 7.91 15.80
C LEU A 17 -2.87 8.34 15.82
N ASP A 18 -1.98 7.60 15.13
CA ASP A 18 -0.55 7.93 15.07
C ASP A 18 -0.28 9.17 14.21
N ALA A 19 -1.06 9.43 13.17
CA ALA A 19 -0.99 10.71 12.44
C ALA A 19 -1.36 11.89 13.36
N ILE A 20 -2.44 11.74 14.14
CA ILE A 20 -2.89 12.79 15.07
C ILE A 20 -1.87 12.99 16.20
N SER A 21 -1.27 11.92 16.73
CA SER A 21 -0.23 11.99 17.77
C SER A 21 1.02 12.73 17.29
N ARG A 22 1.35 12.62 16.00
CA ARG A 22 2.42 13.40 15.33
C ARG A 22 2.05 14.86 15.04
N GLY A 23 0.87 15.32 15.49
CA GLY A 23 0.43 16.70 15.38
C GLY A 23 -0.37 17.02 14.11
N VAL A 24 -0.80 16.02 13.34
CA VAL A 24 -1.66 16.22 12.16
C VAL A 24 -3.11 16.40 12.62
N LYS A 25 -3.65 17.61 12.48
CA LYS A 25 -4.94 17.99 13.10
C LYS A 25 -6.12 18.05 12.13
N LYS A 26 -5.89 18.11 10.82
CA LYS A 26 -6.97 18.29 9.83
C LYS A 26 -7.25 16.99 9.09
N ILE A 27 -8.53 16.67 8.87
CA ILE A 27 -8.98 15.48 8.12
C ILE A 27 -8.27 15.36 6.77
N ASN A 28 -8.18 16.45 6.00
CA ASN A 28 -7.50 16.45 4.69
C ASN A 28 -6.01 16.06 4.79
N ASP A 29 -5.33 16.53 5.83
CA ASP A 29 -3.90 16.27 6.03
C ASP A 29 -3.69 14.83 6.52
N ILE A 30 -4.57 14.35 7.40
CA ILE A 30 -4.59 12.96 7.88
C ILE A 30 -4.78 12.02 6.69
N SER A 31 -5.82 12.22 5.87
CA SER A 31 -6.09 11.43 4.66
C SER A 31 -4.88 11.36 3.72
N ARG A 32 -4.22 12.49 3.47
CA ARG A 32 -3.03 12.53 2.60
C ARG A 32 -1.86 11.70 3.14
N ILE A 33 -1.65 11.73 4.46
CA ILE A 33 -0.52 11.06 5.12
C ILE A 33 -0.82 9.57 5.28
N THR A 34 -2.03 9.19 5.69
CA THR A 34 -2.42 7.79 5.86
C THR A 34 -2.76 7.09 4.54
N LYS A 35 -2.91 7.83 3.45
CA LYS A 35 -3.35 7.33 2.12
C LYS A 35 -4.78 6.76 2.13
N LEU A 36 -5.58 7.12 3.12
CA LEU A 36 -6.99 6.76 3.21
C LEU A 36 -7.85 7.83 2.53
N SER A 37 -9.05 7.46 2.09
CA SER A 37 -10.00 8.46 1.56
C SER A 37 -10.44 9.42 2.67
N LYS A 38 -10.91 10.62 2.30
CA LYS A 38 -11.40 11.59 3.28
C LYS A 38 -12.57 11.02 4.07
N ASP A 39 -13.52 10.41 3.37
CA ASP A 39 -14.72 9.81 3.96
C ASP A 39 -14.35 8.69 4.95
N GLU A 40 -13.37 7.85 4.62
CA GLU A 40 -12.86 6.82 5.52
C GLU A 40 -12.21 7.43 6.77
N VAL A 41 -11.40 8.48 6.61
CA VAL A 41 -10.81 9.18 7.76
C VAL A 41 -11.89 9.82 8.63
N GLU A 42 -12.94 10.39 8.06
CA GLU A 42 -14.06 10.96 8.82
C GLU A 42 -14.81 9.89 9.62
N LEU A 43 -15.10 8.74 9.00
CA LEU A 43 -15.71 7.59 9.70
C LEU A 43 -14.83 7.11 10.85
N ILE A 44 -13.53 6.93 10.61
CA ILE A 44 -12.57 6.52 11.64
C ILE A 44 -12.50 7.55 12.77
N VAL A 45 -12.39 8.84 12.46
CA VAL A 45 -12.31 9.90 13.48
C VAL A 45 -13.59 9.96 14.32
N ASN A 46 -14.76 9.75 13.71
CA ASN A 46 -16.03 9.67 14.44
C ASN A 46 -16.12 8.45 15.36
N ASP A 47 -15.63 7.29 14.92
CA ASP A 47 -15.53 6.10 15.76
C ASP A 47 -14.56 6.32 16.95
N LEU A 48 -13.36 6.82 16.67
CA LEU A 48 -12.36 7.17 17.69
C LEU A 48 -12.90 8.19 18.70
N LYS A 49 -13.70 9.16 18.26
CA LYS A 49 -14.37 10.13 19.13
C LYS A 49 -15.39 9.46 20.04
N THR A 50 -16.19 8.54 19.48
CA THR A 50 -17.20 7.77 20.24
C THR A 50 -16.53 6.94 21.33
N GLN A 51 -15.33 6.42 21.05
CA GLN A 51 -14.47 5.70 22.00
C GLN A 51 -13.68 6.62 22.96
N ARG A 52 -13.83 7.95 22.86
CA ARG A 52 -13.10 8.96 23.66
C ARG A 52 -11.57 8.92 23.46
N LEU A 53 -11.09 8.40 22.34
CA LEU A 53 -9.68 8.37 21.98
C LEU A 53 -9.22 9.68 21.31
N VAL A 54 -10.15 10.40 20.71
CA VAL A 54 -9.91 11.73 20.13
C VAL A 54 -11.00 12.73 20.51
N GLU A 55 -10.66 14.01 20.45
CA GLU A 55 -11.57 15.14 20.56
C GLU A 55 -11.60 15.91 19.25
N ILE A 56 -12.77 16.39 18.85
CA ILE A 56 -12.96 17.27 17.71
C ILE A 56 -13.27 18.67 18.23
N LYS A 57 -12.47 19.67 17.81
CA LYS A 57 -12.67 21.08 18.17
C LYS A 57 -12.96 21.90 16.91
N GLU A 58 -14.07 22.61 16.91
CA GLU A 58 -14.38 23.61 15.90
C GLU A 58 -13.73 24.95 16.27
N LYS A 59 -12.94 25.52 15.36
CA LYS A 59 -12.37 26.86 15.48
C LYS A 59 -12.95 27.76 14.41
N LYS A 60 -13.14 29.05 14.73
CA LYS A 60 -13.50 30.06 13.74
C LYS A 60 -12.26 30.44 12.92
N GLY A 61 -12.32 30.25 11.60
CA GLY A 61 -11.28 30.65 10.66
C GLY A 61 -11.34 32.15 10.30
N PHE A 62 -10.31 32.61 9.58
CA PHE A 62 -10.06 34.03 9.28
C PHE A 62 -11.10 34.72 8.37
N PHE A 63 -12.10 33.99 7.86
CA PHE A 63 -13.20 34.57 7.07
C PHE A 63 -14.56 33.96 7.46
N GLY A 64 -14.74 33.57 8.73
CA GLY A 64 -15.99 32.95 9.20
C GLY A 64 -16.12 31.46 8.89
N ASN A 65 -15.24 30.89 8.07
CA ASN A 65 -15.20 29.45 7.80
C ASN A 65 -14.87 28.65 9.08
N LYS A 66 -15.67 27.62 9.38
CA LYS A 66 -15.38 26.68 10.47
C LYS A 66 -14.16 25.82 10.10
N LYS A 67 -13.18 25.73 11.00
CA LYS A 67 -12.03 24.83 10.90
C LYS A 67 -12.19 23.74 11.95
N THR A 68 -12.37 22.51 11.49
CA THR A 68 -12.43 21.33 12.35
C THR A 68 -11.01 20.80 12.57
N GLU A 69 -10.60 20.73 13.83
CA GLU A 69 -9.31 20.16 14.24
C GLU A 69 -9.54 18.95 15.16
N VAL A 70 -8.76 17.89 14.95
CA VAL A 70 -8.80 16.65 15.73
C VAL A 70 -7.60 16.61 16.67
N PHE A 71 -7.82 16.23 17.92
CA PHE A 71 -6.82 16.14 18.97
C PHE A 71 -6.87 14.76 19.62
N LEU A 72 -5.71 14.25 20.01
CA LEU A 72 -5.61 13.00 20.77
C LEU A 72 -5.98 13.27 22.24
N THR A 73 -6.72 12.35 22.86
CA THR A 73 -6.91 12.37 24.32
C THR A 73 -5.79 11.61 25.04
N ASP A 74 -5.68 11.76 26.35
CA ASP A 74 -4.73 10.97 27.15
C ASP A 74 -5.02 9.46 27.05
N ILE A 75 -6.29 9.09 26.94
CA ILE A 75 -6.72 7.69 26.76
C ILE A 75 -6.28 7.21 25.37
N GLY A 76 -6.53 8.00 24.32
CA GLY A 76 -6.09 7.72 22.96
C GLY A 76 -4.58 7.54 22.86
N LEU A 77 -3.80 8.38 23.54
CA LEU A 77 -2.35 8.27 23.60
C LEU A 77 -1.90 6.97 24.26
N LYS A 78 -2.47 6.61 25.41
CA LYS A 78 -2.14 5.34 26.10
C LYS A 78 -2.46 4.12 25.25
N VAL A 79 -3.62 4.12 24.60
CA VAL A 79 -4.04 3.03 23.70
C VAL A 79 -3.08 2.91 22.51
N LEU A 80 -2.73 4.04 21.89
CA LEU A 80 -1.78 4.07 20.78
C LEU A 80 -0.40 3.56 21.19
N GLU A 81 0.16 4.05 22.30
CA GLU A 81 1.50 3.65 22.76
C GLU A 81 1.54 2.17 23.16
N SER A 82 0.50 1.66 23.82
CA SER A 82 0.38 0.23 24.10
C SER A 82 0.42 -0.61 22.81
N LYS A 83 -0.26 -0.15 21.75
CA LYS A 83 -0.25 -0.86 20.48
C LYS A 83 1.10 -0.76 19.77
N LYS A 84 1.74 0.41 19.79
CA LYS A 84 3.08 0.60 19.23
C LYS A 84 4.12 -0.25 19.94
N GLN A 85 4.01 -0.43 21.25
CA GLN A 85 4.87 -1.33 22.01
C GLN A 85 4.68 -2.80 21.58
N GLU A 86 3.43 -3.25 21.42
CA GLU A 86 3.12 -4.60 20.90
C GLU A 86 3.75 -4.80 19.51
N LEU A 87 3.50 -3.86 18.59
CA LEU A 87 4.02 -3.93 17.22
C LEU A 87 5.54 -3.79 17.15
N SER A 88 6.15 -3.01 18.05
CA SER A 88 7.61 -2.91 18.19
C SER A 88 8.21 -4.26 18.57
N ASN A 89 7.60 -4.98 19.52
CA ASN A 89 8.08 -6.31 19.89
C ASN A 89 7.96 -7.29 18.73
N LYS A 90 6.85 -7.23 17.97
CA LYS A 90 6.67 -8.03 16.75
C LYS A 90 7.70 -7.70 15.68
N SER A 91 8.01 -6.41 15.49
CA SER A 91 9.01 -5.96 14.52
C SER A 91 10.42 -6.45 14.88
N LYS A 92 10.79 -6.43 16.17
CA LYS A 92 12.06 -6.98 16.65
C LYS A 92 12.16 -8.49 16.42
N TYR A 93 11.08 -9.22 16.70
CA TYR A 93 11.04 -10.66 16.43
C TYR A 93 11.13 -10.98 14.94
N LEU A 94 10.42 -10.21 14.10
CA LEU A 94 10.53 -10.30 12.64
C LEU A 94 11.98 -10.09 12.17
N GLN A 95 12.68 -9.10 12.73
CA GLN A 95 14.09 -8.85 12.43
C GLN A 95 14.98 -10.04 12.84
N GLN A 96 14.76 -10.63 14.02
CA GLN A 96 15.49 -11.82 14.45
C GLN A 96 15.28 -13.00 13.49
N LEU A 97 14.04 -13.24 13.06
CA LEU A 97 13.75 -14.29 12.07
C LEU A 97 14.50 -14.07 10.75
N TYR A 98 14.58 -12.82 10.29
CA TYR A 98 15.36 -12.46 9.11
C TYR A 98 16.86 -12.71 9.31
N GLU A 99 17.43 -12.31 10.45
CA GLU A 99 18.84 -12.52 10.81
C GLU A 99 19.21 -14.00 10.91
N THR A 100 18.27 -14.87 11.34
CA THR A 100 18.50 -16.33 11.37
C THR A 100 18.51 -16.99 9.98
N GLY A 101 18.07 -16.29 8.93
CA GLY A 101 17.95 -16.83 7.59
C GLY A 101 16.81 -17.85 7.39
N ASN A 102 15.90 -18.01 8.37
CA ASN A 102 14.80 -18.97 8.26
C ASN A 102 13.62 -18.38 7.47
N LYS A 103 13.66 -18.51 6.14
CA LYS A 103 12.63 -18.01 5.21
C LYS A 103 11.21 -18.46 5.56
N ARG A 104 11.03 -19.73 5.96
CA ARG A 104 9.70 -20.30 6.24
C ARG A 104 9.08 -19.66 7.46
N GLN A 105 9.84 -19.53 8.56
CA GLN A 105 9.33 -18.88 9.78
C GLN A 105 9.08 -17.39 9.57
N LEU A 106 9.96 -16.71 8.82
CA LEU A 106 9.78 -15.31 8.45
C LEU A 106 8.47 -15.13 7.66
N GLN A 107 8.22 -16.00 6.67
CA GLN A 107 7.01 -15.99 5.86
C GLN A 107 5.75 -16.16 6.70
N THR A 108 5.69 -17.23 7.50
CA THR A 108 4.55 -17.48 8.38
C THR A 108 4.27 -16.30 9.30
N PHE A 109 5.32 -15.74 9.92
CA PHE A 109 5.15 -14.60 10.82
C PHE A 109 4.65 -13.36 10.09
N MET A 110 5.14 -13.07 8.88
CA MET A 110 4.66 -11.95 8.07
C MET A 110 3.22 -12.14 7.63
N ASP A 111 2.84 -13.35 7.22
CA ASP A 111 1.48 -13.66 6.76
C ASP A 111 0.47 -13.56 7.92
N ASP A 112 0.80 -14.11 9.10
CA ASP A 112 -0.02 -14.03 10.31
C ASP A 112 -0.21 -12.59 10.80
N ASN A 113 0.76 -11.71 10.54
CA ASN A 113 0.73 -10.31 10.94
C ASN A 113 0.48 -9.35 9.77
N ARG A 114 0.09 -9.86 8.60
CA ARG A 114 -0.01 -9.09 7.33
C ARG A 114 -0.85 -7.83 7.48
N MET A 115 -1.97 -7.91 8.19
CA MET A 115 -2.87 -6.77 8.41
C MET A 115 -2.18 -5.62 9.20
N TRP A 116 -1.22 -5.93 10.07
CA TRP A 116 -0.52 -4.96 10.90
C TRP A 116 0.77 -4.43 10.26
N MET A 117 1.24 -5.05 9.17
CA MET A 117 2.43 -4.60 8.43
C MET A 117 2.30 -3.15 7.92
N PRO A 118 1.17 -2.72 7.32
CA PRO A 118 0.99 -1.31 6.94
C PRO A 118 1.15 -0.35 8.12
N MET A 119 0.63 -0.71 9.30
CA MET A 119 0.77 0.11 10.51
C MET A 119 2.21 0.15 11.01
N MET A 120 2.93 -0.97 11.01
CA MET A 120 4.36 -1.01 11.40
C MET A 120 5.21 -0.16 10.45
N LEU A 121 4.93 -0.20 9.14
CA LEU A 121 5.61 0.61 8.14
C LEU A 121 5.30 2.10 8.30
N PHE A 122 4.02 2.44 8.45
CA PHE A 122 3.54 3.80 8.64
C PHE A 122 4.11 4.44 9.91
N SER A 123 4.11 3.68 11.01
CA SER A 123 4.64 4.16 12.28
C SER A 123 6.17 4.24 12.30
N GLY A 124 6.85 3.62 11.34
CA GLY A 124 8.31 3.57 11.25
C GLY A 124 8.94 2.52 12.16
N LEU A 125 8.15 1.57 12.68
CA LEU A 125 8.66 0.41 13.44
C LEU A 125 9.45 -0.55 12.54
N ILE A 126 9.05 -0.62 11.27
CA ILE A 126 9.80 -1.29 10.20
C ILE A 126 10.02 -0.25 9.11
N ASN A 127 11.25 -0.12 8.62
CA ASN A 127 11.54 0.77 7.50
C ASN A 127 11.29 0.06 6.15
N MET A 128 11.02 0.83 5.10
CA MET A 128 10.78 0.27 3.76
C MET A 128 11.95 -0.58 3.24
N VAL A 129 13.19 -0.21 3.58
CA VAL A 129 14.39 -0.95 3.12
C VAL A 129 14.44 -2.36 3.72
N MET A 130 14.11 -2.51 5.00
CA MET A 130 14.02 -3.78 5.70
C MET A 130 12.86 -4.59 5.15
N PHE A 131 11.69 -3.98 5.00
CA PHE A 131 10.52 -4.66 4.44
C PHE A 131 10.79 -5.19 3.01
N THR A 132 11.37 -4.37 2.14
CA THR A 132 11.74 -4.78 0.77
C THR A 132 12.83 -5.84 0.77
N SER A 133 13.81 -5.76 1.67
CA SER A 133 14.85 -6.78 1.85
C SER A 133 14.27 -8.12 2.32
N MET A 134 13.30 -8.11 3.23
CA MET A 134 12.60 -9.32 3.69
C MET A 134 11.76 -9.93 2.57
N MET A 135 11.03 -9.11 1.81
CA MET A 135 10.25 -9.57 0.65
C MET A 135 11.15 -10.20 -0.43
N SER A 136 12.27 -9.56 -0.76
CA SER A 136 13.29 -10.09 -1.68
C SER A 136 13.89 -11.40 -1.15
N PHE A 137 14.22 -11.45 0.14
CA PHE A 137 14.75 -12.66 0.79
C PHE A 137 13.78 -13.85 0.74
N MET A 138 12.48 -13.57 0.86
CA MET A 138 11.41 -14.56 0.72
C MET A 138 11.15 -15.00 -0.72
N GLY A 139 11.85 -14.44 -1.71
CA GLY A 139 11.64 -14.76 -3.13
C GLY A 139 10.32 -14.22 -3.68
N MET A 140 9.67 -13.28 -2.99
CA MET A 140 8.59 -12.50 -3.58
C MET A 140 9.22 -11.42 -4.47
N ALA A 141 9.68 -11.83 -5.65
CA ALA A 141 10.15 -10.91 -6.68
C ALA A 141 8.98 -10.05 -7.16
N MET A 142 8.99 -8.76 -6.81
CA MET A 142 8.14 -7.78 -7.47
C MET A 142 8.82 -7.33 -8.77
N ASN A 143 8.75 -8.14 -9.84
CA ASN A 143 8.65 -7.64 -11.22
C ASN A 143 8.33 -8.76 -12.25
N PRO A 144 7.47 -8.52 -13.26
CA PRO A 144 7.01 -9.54 -14.23
C PRO A 144 8.07 -10.11 -15.20
N ALA A 145 9.33 -9.66 -15.11
CA ALA A 145 10.39 -10.11 -16.00
C ALA A 145 11.03 -11.45 -15.56
N GLU A 146 10.80 -11.90 -14.31
CA GLU A 146 11.34 -13.16 -13.80
C GLU A 146 10.36 -14.34 -13.89
N SER A 147 9.06 -14.11 -14.09
CA SER A 147 8.10 -15.19 -14.39
C SER A 147 8.39 -15.88 -15.72
N THR A 148 8.91 -15.15 -16.71
CA THR A 148 9.34 -15.69 -18.01
C THR A 148 10.64 -16.49 -17.94
N GLN A 149 11.44 -16.35 -16.87
CA GLN A 149 12.66 -17.15 -16.71
C GLN A 149 12.41 -18.51 -16.06
N VAL A 150 11.34 -18.63 -15.28
CA VAL A 150 10.87 -19.93 -14.74
C VAL A 150 10.16 -20.74 -15.82
N GLU A 151 9.46 -20.10 -16.77
CA GLU A 151 8.84 -20.78 -17.91
C GLU A 151 9.85 -21.22 -18.99
N SER A 152 10.98 -20.51 -19.12
CA SER A 152 12.06 -20.89 -20.05
C SER A 152 13.06 -21.90 -19.49
N GLN A 153 13.08 -22.16 -18.18
CA GLN A 153 13.88 -23.25 -17.58
C GLN A 153 13.11 -24.57 -17.44
N ALA A 154 11.80 -24.59 -17.69
CA ALA A 154 11.04 -25.84 -17.82
C ALA A 154 11.06 -26.43 -19.24
N ALA A 155 11.64 -25.71 -20.21
CA ALA A 155 11.66 -26.06 -21.63
C ALA A 155 13.03 -26.56 -22.13
N ASP A 156 13.97 -26.89 -21.24
CA ASP A 156 15.25 -27.45 -21.64
C ASP A 156 15.46 -28.85 -21.03
N SER A 157 14.89 -29.84 -21.73
CA SER A 157 15.39 -31.21 -21.70
C SER A 157 15.30 -31.80 -23.12
N PRO A 158 16.41 -32.34 -23.66
CA PRO A 158 16.55 -32.70 -25.07
C PRO A 158 16.05 -34.12 -25.35
N GLY A 159 15.35 -34.32 -26.46
CA GLY A 159 14.96 -35.64 -27.00
C GLY A 159 13.96 -35.46 -28.15
N ALA A 160 14.42 -35.29 -29.39
CA ALA A 160 14.72 -36.35 -30.35
C ALA A 160 13.45 -36.85 -31.10
N GLU A 161 13.37 -36.46 -32.39
CA GLU A 161 12.89 -37.21 -33.60
C GLU A 161 11.40 -37.65 -33.62
N ASP A 162 10.59 -37.57 -34.68
CA ASP A 162 10.82 -37.66 -36.13
C ASP A 162 9.51 -37.29 -36.90
N ALA A 163 9.68 -36.92 -38.16
CA ALA A 163 8.82 -37.06 -39.35
C ALA A 163 7.42 -36.42 -39.44
N GLY A 164 7.23 -35.62 -40.51
CA GLY A 164 5.90 -35.37 -41.08
C GLY A 164 5.77 -34.21 -42.08
N ALA A 165 6.39 -34.36 -43.25
CA ALA A 165 6.39 -33.51 -44.46
C ALA A 165 5.13 -32.69 -44.84
N GLY A 166 5.37 -31.56 -45.54
CA GLY A 166 4.36 -30.88 -46.37
C GLY A 166 4.77 -29.49 -46.91
N THR A 167 5.73 -29.44 -47.84
CA THR A 167 6.11 -28.28 -48.67
C THR A 167 5.10 -28.00 -49.79
N ASP A 168 4.69 -26.73 -49.95
CA ASP A 168 4.60 -25.97 -51.23
C ASP A 168 4.03 -24.56 -50.90
N SER A 169 4.78 -23.45 -50.97
CA SER A 169 5.33 -22.71 -52.13
C SER A 169 4.42 -21.56 -52.58
N GLY A 170 5.02 -20.37 -52.74
CA GLY A 170 4.47 -19.18 -53.37
C GLY A 170 3.90 -18.18 -52.35
N ASP A 171 4.13 -16.88 -52.42
CA ASP A 171 4.78 -16.06 -53.43
C ASP A 171 4.99 -14.67 -52.79
N TYR A 172 5.97 -13.94 -53.29
CA TYR A 172 6.41 -12.64 -52.82
C TYR A 172 5.64 -11.59 -53.64
N ASP A 173 4.94 -10.65 -53.01
CA ASP A 173 4.71 -9.37 -53.69
C ASP A 173 4.66 -8.18 -52.74
N SER A 174 5.36 -7.15 -53.19
CA SER A 174 5.51 -5.84 -52.58
C SER A 174 4.34 -4.98 -53.04
N GLY A 175 3.51 -4.52 -52.11
CA GLY A 175 2.30 -3.76 -52.41
C GLY A 175 2.17 -2.56 -51.51
N SER A 176 2.51 -1.41 -52.08
CA SER A 176 2.49 -0.08 -51.48
C SER A 176 1.06 0.48 -51.29
N TYR A 177 0.99 1.60 -50.55
CA TYR A 177 -0.09 2.61 -50.40
C TYR A 177 -1.51 2.18 -49.97
N SER A 178 -1.96 2.63 -48.79
CA SER A 178 -3.00 3.69 -48.68
C SER A 178 -3.34 4.05 -47.21
N ASP A 179 -3.59 5.35 -47.04
CA ASP A 179 -4.50 6.00 -46.09
C ASP A 179 -4.30 5.86 -44.56
N ALA A 180 -3.49 6.78 -44.02
CA ALA A 180 -3.71 7.31 -42.68
C ALA A 180 -4.37 8.70 -42.79
N ASP A 181 -5.70 8.71 -42.81
CA ASP A 181 -6.54 9.89 -42.59
C ASP A 181 -6.50 10.21 -41.08
N PHE A 182 -5.62 11.12 -40.67
CA PHE A 182 -5.69 11.77 -39.36
C PHE A 182 -5.83 13.27 -39.59
N GLY A 183 -7.09 13.69 -39.67
CA GLY A 183 -7.52 15.07 -39.78
C GLY A 183 -6.89 15.99 -38.75
N GLY A 184 -6.53 17.18 -39.22
CA GLY A 184 -5.76 18.18 -38.52
C GLY A 184 -6.40 18.70 -37.23
N MET A 185 -5.58 18.79 -36.19
CA MET A 185 -5.79 19.74 -35.10
C MET A 185 -4.93 20.97 -35.39
N ASP A 186 -5.63 22.03 -35.79
CA ASP A 186 -5.11 23.39 -35.91
C ASP A 186 -4.67 23.90 -34.53
N LEU A 187 -3.36 23.95 -34.34
CA LEU A 187 -2.66 24.52 -33.19
C LEU A 187 -2.16 25.91 -33.60
N GLY A 188 -2.73 26.96 -32.99
CA GLY A 188 -2.02 28.23 -32.83
C GLY A 188 -2.82 29.45 -33.25
N GLY A 189 -3.29 30.20 -32.26
CA GLY A 189 -3.87 31.52 -32.48
C GLY A 189 -4.00 32.29 -31.17
N PHE A 190 -2.86 32.62 -30.55
CA PHE A 190 -2.79 33.54 -29.41
C PHE A 190 -2.00 34.78 -29.86
N ASP A 191 -2.73 35.84 -30.19
CA ASP A 191 -2.30 37.24 -30.32
C ASP A 191 -3.62 38.03 -30.53
N SER A 192 -3.96 39.14 -29.87
CA SER A 192 -3.20 40.36 -29.59
C SER A 192 -4.11 41.31 -28.76
N PHE A 193 -3.50 42.07 -27.84
CA PHE A 193 -3.83 43.40 -27.25
C PHE A 193 -5.29 43.81 -26.94
#